data_AF-A0A1S2NUK8-F1
#
_entry.id   AF-A0A1S2NUK8-F1
#
_cell.length_a   1.000
_cell.length_b   1.000
_cell.length_c   1.000
_cell.angle_alpha   90.00
_cell.angle_beta   90.00
_cell.angle_gamma   90.00
#
_symmetry.space_group_name_H-M   'P 1'
#
loop_
_entity.id
_entity.type
_entity.pdbx_description
1 polymer ?
#
loop_
_entity_poly.entity_id
_entity_poly.type
_entity_poly.pdbx_seq_one_letter_code
_entity_poly.pdbx_strand_id
1 'polypeptide(L)'
;MEQIHGLTRRYGQRTERLRTTLAAVGLALAGRAGARLATVLGVSVSRSTVLRLVESLPEPEVPAPRVVGVDEYAARKGRRYGAVLVDIETRRPIDLLPDRKASSLAAWLAQRPGVEVVCRDRAPFFAEGATAGAPRAIQVADRWHLWHNLSEAVERCVAQRRGCLRVLTPTAPQPEAEPVAAVDPAASPWPRGHRFAERTRSRHAAVHVLLKVGHSRRSVQRQLGMTWRTVKQFADAVTPEELFTGQWQNRPSVLDEYKPYLDDQWNEGCTNAWKLWEEIVPLGYKGSYQRVRAYLHEKRTSPRPVTARPPSSRVVAGWILR
;
A
#
# COMPACT_ATOMS: atom_id res chain seq x y z
N MET A 1 -31.22 50.56 16.99
CA MET A 1 -31.82 49.21 16.87
C MET A 1 -31.80 48.58 18.25
N GLU A 2 -32.98 48.35 18.80
CA GLU A 2 -33.19 47.61 20.04
C GLU A 2 -32.65 46.17 19.88
N GLN A 3 -31.94 45.67 20.90
CA GLN A 3 -31.38 44.32 20.87
C GLN A 3 -32.35 43.35 21.52
N ILE A 4 -32.98 42.51 20.71
CA ILE A 4 -33.83 41.43 21.19
C ILE A 4 -32.95 40.21 21.47
N HIS A 5 -32.92 39.79 22.74
CA HIS A 5 -32.17 38.62 23.20
C HIS A 5 -32.56 37.36 22.39
N GLY A 6 -31.57 36.58 21.96
CA GLY A 6 -31.77 35.37 21.15
C GLY A 6 -32.09 35.61 19.67
N LEU A 7 -32.39 36.86 19.25
CA LEU A 7 -32.73 37.19 17.86
C LEU A 7 -31.64 38.00 17.16
N THR A 8 -31.04 38.95 17.89
CA THR A 8 -30.08 39.92 17.37
C THR A 8 -28.91 40.09 18.32
N ARG A 9 -27.75 40.48 17.78
CA ARG A 9 -26.54 40.80 18.56
C ARG A 9 -25.97 42.14 18.15
N ARG A 10 -25.27 42.80 19.07
CA ARG A 10 -24.51 44.03 18.76
C ARG A 10 -23.53 43.76 17.60
N TYR A 11 -23.53 44.66 16.62
CA TYR A 11 -22.74 44.55 15.37
C TYR A 11 -23.01 43.27 14.54
N GLY A 12 -24.16 42.61 14.75
CA GLY A 12 -24.57 41.44 13.98
C GLY A 12 -24.99 41.81 12.56
N GLN A 13 -24.30 41.25 11.57
CA GLN A 13 -24.72 41.34 10.15
C GLN A 13 -25.57 40.13 9.70
N ARG A 14 -25.93 39.25 10.63
CA ARG A 14 -26.66 37.99 10.39
C ARG A 14 -27.59 37.71 11.56
N THR A 15 -28.74 37.11 11.28
CA THR A 15 -29.65 36.62 12.33
C THR A 15 -29.02 35.46 13.09
N GLU A 16 -29.40 35.26 14.35
CA GLU A 16 -28.87 34.14 15.15
C GLU A 16 -29.24 32.78 14.54
N ARG A 17 -30.43 32.64 13.95
CA ARG A 17 -30.82 31.41 13.22
C ARG A 17 -29.83 31.09 12.10
N LEU A 18 -29.47 32.08 11.28
CA LEU A 18 -28.51 31.88 10.19
C LEU A 18 -27.13 31.53 10.74
N ARG A 19 -26.69 32.14 11.84
CA ARG A 19 -25.43 31.82 12.50
C ARG A 19 -25.39 30.37 12.96
N THR A 20 -26.43 29.90 13.63
CA THR A 20 -26.55 28.51 14.11
C THR A 20 -26.55 27.52 12.94
N THR A 21 -27.29 27.78 11.86
CA THR A 21 -27.28 26.93 10.66
C THR A 21 -25.89 26.85 10.05
N LEU A 22 -25.20 27.99 9.89
CA LEU A 22 -23.85 28.02 9.34
C LEU A 22 -22.82 27.34 10.25
N ALA A 23 -22.98 27.42 11.57
CA ALA A 23 -22.15 26.71 12.53
C ALA A 23 -22.35 25.19 12.44
N ALA A 24 -23.59 24.71 12.31
CA ALA A 24 -23.90 23.29 12.10
C ALA A 24 -23.34 22.77 10.77
N VAL A 25 -23.47 23.54 9.69
CA VAL A 25 -22.81 23.26 8.41
C VAL A 25 -21.29 23.19 8.57
N GLY A 26 -20.72 24.09 9.37
CA GLY A 26 -19.29 24.10 9.70
C GLY A 26 -18.84 22.87 10.49
N LEU A 27 -19.61 22.42 11.48
CA LEU A 27 -19.33 21.20 12.23
C LEU A 27 -19.34 19.96 11.32
N ALA A 28 -20.29 19.87 10.40
CA ALA A 28 -20.42 18.73 9.50
C ALA A 28 -19.36 18.70 8.38
N LEU A 29 -19.03 19.86 7.80
CA LEU A 29 -18.26 19.95 6.55
C LEU A 29 -16.92 20.69 6.68
N ALA A 30 -16.62 21.30 7.82
CA ALA A 30 -15.51 22.22 8.02
C ALA A 30 -15.56 23.44 7.06
N GLY A 31 -14.50 24.26 7.07
CA GLY A 31 -14.51 25.60 6.47
C GLY A 31 -14.80 25.67 4.96
N ARG A 32 -14.01 25.00 4.11
CA ARG A 32 -14.14 25.16 2.64
C ARG A 32 -15.38 24.48 2.08
N ALA A 33 -15.69 23.26 2.54
CA ALA A 33 -16.88 22.56 2.06
C ALA A 33 -18.16 23.19 2.64
N GLY A 34 -18.13 23.63 3.89
CA GLY A 34 -19.23 24.40 4.49
C GLY A 34 -19.53 25.70 3.75
N ALA A 35 -18.50 26.46 3.36
CA ALA A 35 -18.68 27.68 2.55
C ALA A 35 -19.31 27.40 1.16
N ARG A 36 -18.91 26.31 0.50
CA ARG A 36 -19.53 25.89 -0.78
C ARG A 36 -20.99 25.50 -0.59
N LEU A 37 -21.32 24.74 0.45
CA LEU A 37 -22.72 24.39 0.74
C LEU A 37 -23.54 25.64 1.08
N ALA A 38 -23.01 26.56 1.88
CA ALA A 38 -23.69 27.81 2.20
C ALA A 38 -24.04 28.62 0.94
N THR A 39 -23.15 28.64 -0.06
CA THR A 39 -23.41 29.31 -1.35
C THR A 39 -24.60 28.70 -2.08
N VAL A 40 -24.71 27.36 -2.09
CA VAL A 40 -25.87 26.66 -2.66
C VAL A 40 -27.16 27.01 -1.92
N LEU A 41 -27.08 27.26 -0.61
CA LEU A 41 -28.20 27.70 0.24
C LEU A 41 -28.48 29.21 0.14
N GLY A 42 -27.87 29.93 -0.81
CA GLY A 42 -28.09 31.36 -1.03
C GLY A 42 -27.33 32.28 -0.06
N VAL A 43 -26.33 31.76 0.66
CA VAL A 43 -25.59 32.50 1.69
C VAL A 43 -24.09 32.56 1.34
N SER A 44 -23.60 33.77 1.02
CA SER A 44 -22.18 34.00 0.76
C SER A 44 -21.39 34.15 2.07
N VAL A 45 -20.55 33.16 2.39
CA VAL A 45 -19.61 33.20 3.53
C VAL A 45 -18.26 32.61 3.17
N SER A 46 -17.20 33.15 3.76
CA SER A 46 -15.85 32.61 3.58
C SER A 46 -15.62 31.36 4.44
N ARG A 47 -14.62 30.54 4.08
CA ARG A 47 -14.19 29.42 4.93
C ARG A 47 -13.85 29.87 6.36
N SER A 48 -13.24 31.04 6.50
CA SER A 48 -12.77 31.56 7.78
C SER A 48 -13.95 32.04 8.63
N THR A 49 -15.01 32.53 8.00
CA THR A 49 -16.26 32.85 8.69
C THR A 49 -16.91 31.59 9.24
N VAL A 50 -16.97 30.51 8.46
CA VAL A 50 -17.52 29.22 8.91
C VAL A 50 -16.73 28.67 10.09
N LEU A 51 -15.39 28.64 10.00
CA LEU A 51 -14.54 28.16 11.11
C LEU A 51 -14.70 29.00 12.37
N ARG A 52 -14.74 30.33 12.24
CA ARG A 52 -14.95 31.23 13.38
C ARG A 52 -16.32 31.02 14.04
N LEU A 53 -17.35 30.65 13.26
CA LEU A 53 -18.65 30.31 13.82
C LEU A 53 -18.59 29.04 14.65
N VAL A 54 -17.89 28.01 14.17
CA VAL A 54 -17.65 26.76 14.92
C VAL A 54 -16.81 27.02 16.17
N GLU A 55 -15.72 27.78 16.07
CA GLU A 55 -14.87 28.16 17.21
C GLU A 55 -15.60 29.02 18.25
N SER A 56 -16.68 29.70 17.85
CA SER A 56 -17.51 30.51 18.76
C SER A 56 -18.65 29.74 19.43
N LEU A 57 -18.82 28.45 19.11
CA LEU A 57 -19.80 27.62 19.79
C LEU A 57 -19.36 27.38 21.24
N PRO A 58 -20.29 27.40 22.19
CA PRO A 58 -19.98 26.98 23.56
C PRO A 58 -19.55 25.51 23.55
N GLU A 59 -18.59 25.17 24.40
CA GLU A 59 -18.25 23.78 24.65
C GLU A 59 -19.47 23.06 25.27
N PRO A 60 -19.84 21.87 24.77
CA PRO A 60 -20.93 21.12 25.35
C PRO A 60 -20.54 20.65 26.75
N GLU A 61 -21.44 20.79 27.71
CA GLU A 61 -21.30 20.10 28.99
C GLU A 61 -21.47 18.59 28.75
N VAL A 62 -20.41 17.83 29.05
CA VAL A 62 -20.43 16.38 28.95
C VAL A 62 -20.54 15.80 30.37
N PRO A 63 -21.62 15.06 30.68
CA PRO A 63 -21.71 14.32 31.94
C PRO A 63 -20.51 13.37 32.13
N ALA A 64 -20.08 13.16 33.37
CA ALA A 64 -19.03 12.20 33.65
C ALA A 64 -19.51 10.78 33.26
N PRO A 65 -18.78 10.05 32.40
CA PRO A 65 -19.19 8.72 31.99
C PRO A 65 -18.93 7.71 33.11
N ARG A 66 -19.78 6.69 33.19
CA ARG A 66 -19.51 5.51 34.04
C ARG A 66 -18.51 4.57 33.38
N VAL A 67 -18.61 4.41 32.05
CA VAL A 67 -17.71 3.59 31.23
C VAL A 67 -17.03 4.46 30.18
N VAL A 68 -15.71 4.62 30.27
CA VAL A 68 -14.91 5.38 29.30
C VAL A 68 -14.08 4.45 28.42
N GLY A 69 -14.12 4.71 27.12
CA GLY A 69 -13.26 4.14 26.10
C GLY A 69 -12.10 5.08 25.82
N VAL A 70 -10.90 4.54 25.75
CA VAL A 70 -9.67 5.26 25.42
C VAL A 70 -9.02 4.60 24.21
N ASP A 71 -8.78 5.39 23.17
CA ASP A 71 -8.07 4.94 21.97
C ASP A 71 -7.13 6.03 21.45
N GLU A 72 -6.14 5.64 20.66
CA GLU A 72 -5.22 6.57 20.02
C GLU A 72 -5.80 7.11 18.71
N TYR A 73 -5.70 8.42 18.50
CA TYR A 73 -5.95 9.02 17.19
C TYR A 73 -4.68 9.63 16.60
N ALA A 74 -4.56 9.53 15.28
CA ALA A 74 -3.44 10.03 14.52
C ALA A 74 -3.85 11.23 13.65
N ALA A 75 -3.40 12.42 14.02
CA ALA A 75 -3.53 13.62 13.20
C ALA A 75 -2.33 13.81 12.25
N ARG A 76 -2.57 14.54 11.15
CA ARG A 76 -1.55 14.90 10.13
C ARG A 76 -0.78 13.69 9.58
N LYS A 77 -1.48 12.63 9.16
CA LYS A 77 -0.91 11.38 8.63
C LYS A 77 0.04 10.68 9.62
N GLY A 78 -0.36 10.52 10.89
CA GLY A 78 0.45 9.83 11.90
C GLY A 78 1.66 10.62 12.40
N ARG A 79 1.63 11.95 12.29
CA ARG A 79 2.71 12.82 12.82
C ARG A 79 2.44 13.31 14.23
N ARG A 80 1.16 13.50 14.57
CA ARG A 80 0.74 13.92 15.91
C ARG A 80 -0.27 12.92 16.41
N TYR A 81 0.01 12.34 17.56
CA TYR A 81 -0.85 11.37 18.21
C TYR A 81 -1.50 12.02 19.43
N GLY A 82 -2.76 11.67 19.69
CA GLY A 82 -3.49 12.02 20.90
C GLY A 82 -4.38 10.87 21.33
N ALA A 83 -5.09 11.03 22.44
CA ALA A 83 -6.09 10.06 22.88
C ALA A 83 -7.50 10.59 22.64
N VAL A 84 -8.37 9.76 22.08
CA VAL A 84 -9.81 10.02 22.01
C VAL A 84 -10.48 9.32 23.18
N LEU A 85 -11.32 10.07 23.88
CA LEU A 85 -12.14 9.57 24.96
C LEU A 85 -13.57 9.46 24.48
N VAL A 86 -14.17 8.30 24.70
CA VAL A 86 -15.53 7.97 24.25
C VAL A 86 -16.31 7.46 25.44
N ASP A 87 -17.52 7.97 25.64
CA ASP A 87 -18.47 7.30 26.52
C ASP A 87 -18.98 6.06 25.78
N ILE A 88 -18.66 4.87 26.31
CA ILE A 88 -18.98 3.59 25.68
C ILE A 88 -20.49 3.34 25.70
N GLU A 89 -21.20 3.83 26.71
CA GLU A 89 -22.63 3.60 26.88
C GLU A 89 -23.44 4.43 25.88
N THR A 90 -23.09 5.72 25.73
CA THR A 90 -23.75 6.60 24.76
C THR A 90 -23.15 6.52 23.35
N ARG A 91 -21.99 5.87 23.20
CA ARG A 91 -21.19 5.78 21.96
C ARG A 91 -20.82 7.14 21.38
N ARG A 92 -20.56 8.11 22.25
CA ARG A 92 -20.21 9.48 21.86
C ARG A 92 -18.79 9.83 22.28
N PRO A 93 -18.00 10.47 21.40
CA PRO A 93 -16.77 11.12 21.82
C PRO A 93 -17.09 12.18 22.88
N ILE A 94 -16.30 12.18 23.95
CA ILE A 94 -16.46 13.10 25.08
C ILE A 94 -15.29 14.05 25.23
N ASP A 95 -14.09 13.67 24.78
CA ASP A 95 -12.92 14.53 24.82
C ASP A 95 -11.82 14.05 23.85
N LEU A 96 -10.89 14.96 23.53
CA LEU A 96 -9.68 14.70 22.78
C LEU A 96 -8.48 15.21 23.55
N LEU A 97 -7.68 14.29 24.09
CA LEU A 97 -6.43 14.66 24.75
C LEU A 97 -5.37 15.05 23.71
N PRO A 98 -4.50 16.03 24.04
CA PRO A 98 -3.52 16.58 23.10
C PRO A 98 -2.36 15.62 22.82
N ASP A 99 -2.18 14.59 23.65
CA ASP A 99 -1.15 13.56 23.52
C ASP A 99 -1.63 12.19 24.03
N ARG A 100 -0.77 11.18 23.94
CA ARG A 100 -1.00 9.79 24.38
C ARG A 100 -0.32 9.46 25.71
N LYS A 101 0.06 10.46 26.51
CA LYS A 101 0.83 10.22 27.74
C LYS A 101 -0.08 9.67 28.84
N ALA A 102 0.47 8.75 29.63
CA ALA A 102 -0.18 8.23 30.84
C ALA A 102 -0.64 9.36 31.77
N SER A 103 0.20 10.40 31.96
CA SER A 103 -0.10 11.55 32.82
C SER A 103 -1.33 12.34 32.37
N SER A 104 -1.53 12.50 31.06
CA SER A 104 -2.64 13.25 30.50
C SER A 104 -3.96 12.52 30.74
N LEU A 105 -3.97 11.20 30.51
CA LEU A 105 -5.12 10.35 30.82
C LEU A 105 -5.40 10.32 32.33
N ALA A 106 -4.37 10.17 33.15
CA ALA A 106 -4.51 10.12 34.60
C ALA A 106 -5.14 11.41 35.16
N ALA A 107 -4.65 12.57 34.71
CA ALA A 107 -5.18 13.88 35.11
C ALA A 107 -6.66 14.05 34.69
N TRP A 108 -7.03 13.55 33.51
CA TRP A 108 -8.41 13.61 33.03
C TRP A 108 -9.36 12.72 33.86
N LEU A 109 -8.92 11.51 34.18
CA LEU A 109 -9.67 10.55 35.00
C LEU A 109 -9.81 11.02 36.45
N ALA A 110 -8.77 11.62 37.04
CA ALA A 110 -8.79 12.10 38.42
C ALA A 110 -9.86 13.18 38.67
N GLN A 111 -10.22 13.94 37.63
CA GLN A 111 -11.31 14.93 37.69
C GLN A 111 -12.70 14.29 37.60
N ARG A 112 -12.80 12.98 37.35
CA ARG A 112 -14.03 12.24 37.08
C ARG A 112 -14.09 10.95 37.90
N PRO A 113 -14.26 11.05 39.24
CA PRO A 113 -14.24 9.90 40.13
C PRO A 113 -15.41 8.93 39.92
N GLY A 114 -16.43 9.29 39.13
CA GLY A 114 -17.56 8.43 38.76
C GLY A 114 -17.25 7.41 37.66
N VAL A 115 -16.04 7.41 37.08
CA VAL A 115 -15.62 6.39 36.12
C VAL A 115 -15.39 5.06 36.84
N GLU A 116 -16.19 4.06 36.50
CA GLU A 116 -16.11 2.70 37.06
C GLU A 116 -15.35 1.74 36.16
N VAL A 117 -15.35 1.98 34.85
CA VAL A 117 -14.74 1.08 33.86
C VAL A 117 -13.96 1.89 32.84
N VAL A 118 -12.72 1.47 32.58
CA VAL A 118 -11.86 2.00 31.52
C VAL A 118 -11.65 0.91 30.47
N CYS A 119 -12.34 1.03 29.34
CA CYS A 119 -12.09 0.23 28.15
C CYS A 119 -10.92 0.85 27.39
N ARG A 120 -9.85 0.09 27.14
CA ARG A 120 -8.65 0.58 26.43
C ARG A 120 -8.09 -0.49 25.52
N ASP A 121 -7.28 -0.07 24.56
CA ASP A 121 -6.39 -0.99 23.82
C ASP A 121 -5.36 -1.67 24.76
N ARG A 122 -4.36 -2.36 24.21
CA ARG A 122 -3.30 -3.01 25.00
C ARG A 122 -2.04 -2.17 25.20
N ALA A 123 -2.08 -0.87 24.93
CA ALA A 123 -0.94 0.00 25.10
C ALA A 123 -0.57 0.19 26.58
N PRO A 124 0.71 0.05 26.96
CA PRO A 124 1.15 0.18 28.36
C PRO A 124 0.83 1.54 28.97
N PHE A 125 1.00 2.63 28.20
CA PHE A 125 0.80 3.99 28.71
C PHE A 125 -0.67 4.29 29.08
N PHE A 126 -1.65 3.66 28.42
CA PHE A 126 -3.05 3.80 28.83
C PHE A 126 -3.37 2.95 30.07
N ALA A 127 -2.74 1.79 30.23
CA ALA A 127 -2.86 1.01 31.45
C ALA A 127 -2.28 1.75 32.66
N GLU A 128 -1.10 2.36 32.50
CA GLU A 128 -0.46 3.20 33.51
C GLU A 128 -1.33 4.41 33.87
N GLY A 129 -1.83 5.14 32.85
CA GLY A 129 -2.69 6.31 33.06
C GLY A 129 -4.02 5.97 33.75
N ALA A 130 -4.65 4.86 33.36
CA ALA A 130 -5.87 4.37 34.00
C ALA A 130 -5.64 3.98 35.46
N THR A 131 -4.55 3.25 35.74
CA THR A 131 -4.18 2.83 37.10
C THR A 131 -3.93 4.04 38.00
N ALA A 132 -3.24 5.06 37.49
CA ALA A 132 -2.94 6.26 38.27
C ALA A 132 -4.17 7.19 38.47
N GLY A 133 -4.98 7.40 37.43
CA GLY A 133 -6.08 8.36 37.45
C GLY A 133 -7.41 7.83 37.97
N ALA A 134 -7.65 6.53 37.83
CA ALA A 134 -8.86 5.86 38.30
C ALA A 134 -8.50 4.48 38.89
N PRO A 135 -7.79 4.41 40.03
CA PRO A 135 -7.28 3.16 40.59
C PRO A 135 -8.36 2.16 40.99
N ARG A 136 -9.60 2.61 41.20
CA ARG A 136 -10.76 1.76 41.51
C ARG A 136 -11.51 1.30 40.27
N ALA A 137 -11.22 1.85 39.10
CA ALA A 137 -11.91 1.49 37.87
C ALA A 137 -11.41 0.15 37.33
N ILE A 138 -12.35 -0.66 36.84
CA ILE A 138 -12.03 -1.92 36.19
C ILE A 138 -11.47 -1.62 34.80
N GLN A 139 -10.26 -2.10 34.51
CA GLN A 139 -9.68 -2.00 33.18
C GLN A 139 -10.11 -3.18 32.32
N VAL A 140 -10.73 -2.88 31.17
CA VAL A 140 -11.18 -3.87 30.20
C VAL A 140 -10.42 -3.68 28.90
N ALA A 141 -9.92 -4.78 28.33
CA ALA A 141 -9.29 -4.75 27.03
C ALA A 141 -10.36 -4.58 25.93
N ASP A 142 -10.13 -3.65 25.01
CA ASP A 142 -11.00 -3.41 23.88
C ASP A 142 -11.11 -4.64 22.98
N ARG A 143 -12.35 -4.99 22.64
CA ARG A 143 -12.67 -6.22 21.89
C ARG A 143 -12.15 -6.17 20.47
N TRP A 144 -12.18 -5.01 19.81
CA TRP A 144 -11.69 -4.89 18.44
C TRP A 144 -10.19 -5.19 18.38
N HIS A 145 -9.41 -4.61 19.30
CA HIS A 145 -7.98 -4.86 19.39
C HIS A 145 -7.65 -6.32 19.67
N LEU A 146 -8.41 -7.00 20.54
CA LEU A 146 -8.22 -8.43 20.78
C LEU A 146 -8.44 -9.26 19.51
N TRP A 147 -9.54 -9.01 18.79
CA TRP A 147 -9.86 -9.74 17.57
C TRP A 147 -8.90 -9.43 16.42
N HIS A 148 -8.50 -8.16 16.28
CA HIS A 148 -7.54 -7.72 15.27
C HIS A 148 -6.17 -8.37 15.49
N ASN A 149 -5.65 -8.32 16.72
CA ASN A 149 -4.37 -8.94 17.07
C ASN A 149 -4.38 -10.47 16.86
N LEU A 150 -5.48 -11.14 17.24
CA LEU A 150 -5.65 -12.58 16.98
C LEU A 150 -5.65 -12.86 15.46
N SER A 151 -6.39 -12.06 14.70
CA SER A 151 -6.49 -12.22 13.25
C SER A 151 -5.13 -12.07 12.56
N GLU A 152 -4.36 -11.05 12.93
CA GLU A 152 -2.99 -10.87 12.43
C GLU A 152 -2.06 -12.01 12.82
N ALA A 153 -2.17 -12.51 14.06
CA ALA A 153 -1.36 -13.63 14.53
C ALA A 153 -1.65 -14.92 13.74
N VAL A 154 -2.93 -15.22 13.49
CA VAL A 154 -3.32 -16.36 12.66
C VAL A 154 -2.86 -16.18 11.22
N GLU A 155 -3.05 -15.00 10.61
CA GLU A 155 -2.57 -14.73 9.25
C GLU A 155 -1.05 -14.92 9.13
N ARG A 156 -0.28 -14.46 10.13
CA ARG A 156 1.18 -14.62 10.20
C ARG A 156 1.59 -16.09 10.35
N CYS A 157 0.91 -16.84 11.22
CA CYS A 157 1.17 -18.27 11.42
C CYS A 157 0.93 -19.07 10.13
N VAL A 158 -0.19 -18.81 9.45
CA VAL A 158 -0.49 -19.43 8.15
C VAL A 158 0.54 -19.04 7.10
N ALA A 159 0.96 -17.77 7.06
CA ALA A 159 1.98 -17.32 6.13
C ALA A 159 3.33 -18.04 6.34
N GLN A 160 3.72 -18.30 7.59
CA GLN A 160 4.92 -19.07 7.93
C GLN A 160 4.80 -20.55 7.53
N ARG A 161 3.59 -21.13 7.61
CA ARG A 161 3.33 -22.54 7.23
C ARG A 161 2.77 -22.72 5.83
N ARG A 162 2.98 -21.74 4.95
CA ARG A 162 2.42 -21.75 3.59
C ARG A 162 2.86 -22.96 2.76
N GLY A 163 4.03 -23.52 3.03
CA GLY A 163 4.52 -24.75 2.41
C GLY A 163 3.55 -25.93 2.56
N CYS A 164 2.92 -26.07 3.74
CA CYS A 164 1.97 -27.15 4.03
C CYS A 164 0.70 -27.08 3.16
N LEU A 165 0.31 -25.89 2.69
CA LEU A 165 -0.88 -25.70 1.87
C LEU A 165 -0.72 -26.22 0.43
N ARG A 166 0.52 -26.52 -0.01
CA ARG A 166 0.75 -27.10 -1.34
C ARG A 166 0.46 -28.60 -1.43
N VAL A 167 0.58 -29.33 -0.32
CA VAL A 167 0.24 -30.76 -0.27
C VAL A 167 -1.26 -31.00 -0.52
N LEU A 168 -2.10 -30.00 -0.21
CA LEU A 168 -3.55 -30.04 -0.44
C LEU A 168 -3.95 -29.70 -1.89
N THR A 169 -2.99 -29.26 -2.71
CA THR A 169 -3.21 -29.13 -4.15
C THR A 169 -2.80 -30.47 -4.76
N PRO A 170 -3.68 -31.20 -5.47
CA PRO A 170 -3.29 -32.43 -6.13
C PRO A 170 -2.04 -32.15 -6.96
N THR A 171 -0.97 -32.90 -6.70
CA THR A 171 0.21 -32.92 -7.56
C THR A 171 -0.31 -33.22 -8.96
N ALA A 172 -0.31 -32.22 -9.85
CA ALA A 172 -0.50 -32.52 -11.26
C ALA A 172 0.56 -33.57 -11.62
N PRO A 173 0.19 -34.67 -12.28
CA PRO A 173 1.17 -35.67 -12.68
C PRO A 173 2.33 -34.94 -13.34
N GLN A 174 3.56 -35.23 -12.88
CA GLN A 174 4.74 -34.79 -13.59
C GLN A 174 4.52 -35.19 -15.05
N PRO A 175 4.64 -34.28 -16.03
CA PRO A 175 4.71 -34.74 -17.41
C PRO A 175 5.86 -35.74 -17.42
N GLU A 176 5.53 -37.01 -17.70
CA GLU A 176 6.52 -38.00 -18.10
C GLU A 176 7.41 -37.31 -19.12
N ALA A 177 8.72 -37.45 -18.95
CA ALA A 177 9.69 -36.84 -19.84
C ALA A 177 9.28 -37.12 -21.28
N GLU A 178 8.74 -36.11 -21.96
CA GLU A 178 8.41 -36.23 -23.37
C GLU A 178 9.71 -36.63 -24.06
N PRO A 179 9.72 -37.69 -24.88
CA PRO A 179 10.89 -38.05 -25.64
C PRO A 179 11.28 -36.81 -26.42
N VAL A 180 12.54 -36.39 -26.25
CA VAL A 180 13.14 -35.19 -26.85
C VAL A 180 12.68 -35.09 -28.30
N ALA A 181 11.68 -34.25 -28.56
CA ALA A 181 11.18 -34.05 -29.90
C ALA A 181 12.35 -33.51 -30.71
N ALA A 182 12.69 -34.24 -31.77
CA ALA A 182 13.78 -33.90 -32.66
C ALA A 182 13.65 -32.43 -33.08
N VAL A 183 14.69 -31.66 -32.77
CA VAL A 183 14.78 -30.25 -33.13
C VAL A 183 14.76 -30.16 -34.64
N ASP A 184 13.69 -29.58 -35.18
CA ASP A 184 13.54 -29.25 -36.59
C ASP A 184 14.72 -28.35 -37.01
N PRO A 185 15.61 -28.77 -37.95
CA PRO A 185 16.85 -28.03 -38.24
C PRO A 185 16.64 -26.65 -38.89
N ALA A 186 15.40 -26.33 -39.26
CA ALA A 186 15.03 -25.10 -39.97
C ALA A 186 14.46 -23.99 -39.05
N ALA A 187 14.26 -24.25 -37.76
CA ALA A 187 13.85 -23.20 -36.82
C ALA A 187 15.09 -22.43 -36.35
N SER A 188 15.18 -21.14 -36.70
CA SER A 188 16.22 -20.23 -36.20
C SER A 188 16.40 -20.42 -34.67
N PRO A 189 17.62 -20.59 -34.14
CA PRO A 189 17.88 -20.90 -32.72
C PRO A 189 17.42 -19.83 -31.70
N TRP A 190 16.71 -18.79 -32.16
CA TRP A 190 16.48 -17.55 -31.42
C TRP A 190 14.98 -17.33 -31.18
N PRO A 191 14.51 -17.29 -29.92
CA PRO A 191 13.10 -17.11 -29.58
C PRO A 191 12.50 -15.84 -30.20
N ARG A 192 11.27 -15.96 -30.74
CA ARG A 192 10.43 -14.80 -31.11
C ARG A 192 9.94 -14.11 -29.82
N GLY A 193 9.91 -12.78 -29.77
CA GLY A 193 9.46 -12.00 -28.60
C GLY A 193 10.55 -11.25 -27.81
N HIS A 194 11.83 -11.35 -28.18
CA HIS A 194 12.91 -10.65 -27.48
C HIS A 194 13.17 -9.26 -28.10
N ARG A 195 12.90 -8.18 -27.34
CA ARG A 195 12.94 -6.77 -27.80
C ARG A 195 14.23 -6.36 -28.53
N PHE A 196 15.37 -6.96 -28.16
CA PHE A 196 16.64 -6.73 -28.84
C PHE A 196 16.71 -7.40 -30.22
N ALA A 197 16.39 -8.70 -30.30
CA ALA A 197 16.42 -9.45 -31.55
C ALA A 197 15.45 -8.84 -32.58
N GLU A 198 14.27 -8.44 -32.12
CA GLU A 198 13.29 -7.73 -32.97
C GLU A 198 13.79 -6.36 -33.42
N ARG A 199 14.44 -5.59 -32.53
CA ARG A 199 15.03 -4.30 -32.89
C ARG A 199 16.18 -4.44 -33.89
N THR A 200 17.02 -5.46 -33.75
CA THR A 200 18.13 -5.74 -34.67
C THR A 200 17.59 -6.21 -36.03
N ARG A 201 16.63 -7.15 -36.06
CA ARG A 201 15.95 -7.55 -37.30
C ARG A 201 15.27 -6.37 -37.99
N SER A 202 14.55 -5.53 -37.24
CA SER A 202 13.88 -4.34 -37.79
C SER A 202 14.87 -3.32 -38.37
N ARG A 203 16.01 -3.11 -37.69
CA ARG A 203 17.05 -2.19 -38.17
C ARG A 203 17.80 -2.74 -39.38
N HIS A 204 18.08 -4.04 -39.40
CA HIS A 204 18.66 -4.73 -40.55
C HIS A 204 17.76 -4.63 -41.77
N ALA A 205 16.47 -4.96 -41.62
CA ALA A 205 15.48 -4.80 -42.67
C ALA A 205 15.40 -3.35 -43.19
N ALA A 206 15.37 -2.36 -42.30
CA ALA A 206 15.32 -0.94 -42.70
C ALA A 206 16.56 -0.50 -43.49
N VAL A 207 17.77 -0.96 -43.11
CA VAL A 207 19.00 -0.68 -43.85
C VAL A 207 18.98 -1.35 -45.23
N HIS A 208 18.61 -2.63 -45.31
CA HIS A 208 18.58 -3.39 -46.56
C HIS A 208 17.51 -2.89 -47.54
N VAL A 209 16.35 -2.44 -47.05
CA VAL A 209 15.32 -1.78 -47.88
C VAL A 209 15.88 -0.53 -48.55
N LEU A 210 16.54 0.35 -47.80
CA LEU A 210 17.09 1.59 -48.36
C LEU A 210 18.24 1.33 -49.33
N LEU A 211 19.08 0.31 -49.07
CA LEU A 211 20.14 -0.10 -49.99
C LEU A 211 19.57 -0.69 -51.28
N LYS A 212 18.51 -1.50 -51.20
CA LYS A 212 17.82 -2.08 -52.37
C LYS A 212 17.17 -1.01 -53.25
N VAL A 213 16.67 0.07 -52.64
CA VAL A 213 16.14 1.25 -53.34
C VAL A 213 17.25 2.11 -53.98
N GLY A 214 18.54 1.79 -53.74
CA GLY A 214 19.69 2.44 -54.37
C GLY A 214 20.33 3.56 -53.56
N HIS A 215 19.94 3.75 -52.30
CA HIS A 215 20.59 4.75 -51.44
C HIS A 215 22.02 4.34 -51.09
N SER A 216 22.96 5.29 -51.13
CA SER A 216 24.31 5.05 -50.63
C SER A 216 24.31 4.85 -49.10
N ARG A 217 25.26 4.06 -48.58
CA ARG A 217 25.43 3.85 -47.13
C ARG A 217 25.50 5.18 -46.33
N ARG A 218 26.06 6.26 -46.91
CA ARG A 218 26.13 7.60 -46.27
C ARG A 218 24.77 8.30 -46.23
N SER A 219 23.90 8.01 -47.19
CA SER A 219 22.50 8.47 -47.18
C SER A 219 21.71 7.75 -46.07
N VAL A 220 21.85 6.42 -45.98
CA VAL A 220 21.21 5.60 -44.95
C VAL A 220 21.61 6.05 -43.54
N GLN A 221 22.89 6.39 -43.34
CA GLN A 221 23.39 6.97 -42.08
C GLN A 221 22.59 8.21 -41.64
N ARG A 222 22.40 9.17 -42.56
CA ARG A 222 21.69 10.44 -42.28
C ARG A 222 20.20 10.21 -42.05
N GLN A 223 19.59 9.30 -42.81
CA GLN A 223 18.14 9.05 -42.77
C GLN A 223 17.70 8.25 -41.55
N LEU A 224 18.52 7.30 -41.08
CA LEU A 224 18.21 6.47 -39.91
C LEU A 224 18.85 6.98 -38.61
N GLY A 225 19.63 8.06 -38.66
CA GLY A 225 20.34 8.61 -37.49
C GLY A 225 21.32 7.63 -36.85
N MET A 226 21.90 6.73 -37.64
CA MET A 226 22.86 5.71 -37.20
C MET A 226 24.30 6.18 -37.43
N THR A 227 25.28 5.56 -36.75
CA THR A 227 26.70 5.83 -37.04
C THR A 227 27.16 5.10 -38.30
N TRP A 228 28.22 5.59 -38.96
CA TRP A 228 28.79 4.94 -40.15
C TRP A 228 29.19 3.48 -39.90
N ARG A 229 29.81 3.18 -38.74
CA ARG A 229 30.17 1.80 -38.36
C ARG A 229 28.95 0.90 -38.26
N THR A 230 27.88 1.39 -37.66
CA THR A 230 26.62 0.64 -37.52
C THR A 230 26.01 0.38 -38.90
N VAL A 231 25.87 1.38 -39.76
CA VAL A 231 25.31 1.18 -41.11
C VAL A 231 26.17 0.20 -41.92
N LYS A 232 27.50 0.31 -41.86
CA LYS A 232 28.41 -0.64 -42.49
C LYS A 232 28.18 -2.07 -41.98
N GLN A 233 28.16 -2.24 -40.66
CA GLN A 233 27.96 -3.54 -40.02
C GLN A 233 26.61 -4.18 -40.42
N PHE A 234 25.52 -3.41 -40.42
CA PHE A 234 24.19 -3.89 -40.83
C PHE A 234 24.08 -4.16 -42.34
N ALA A 235 24.79 -3.39 -43.18
CA ALA A 235 24.82 -3.58 -44.63
C ALA A 235 25.65 -4.80 -45.05
N ASP A 236 26.72 -5.10 -44.31
CA ASP A 236 27.64 -6.20 -44.61
C ASP A 236 27.12 -7.55 -44.09
N ALA A 237 26.21 -7.54 -43.10
CA ALA A 237 25.55 -8.74 -42.60
C ALA A 237 24.45 -9.22 -43.57
N VAL A 238 24.58 -10.46 -44.05
CA VAL A 238 23.61 -11.06 -44.99
C VAL A 238 22.32 -11.40 -44.26
N THR A 239 22.45 -11.94 -43.05
CA THR A 239 21.34 -12.21 -42.15
C THR A 239 21.44 -11.36 -40.87
N PRO A 240 20.32 -10.92 -40.27
CA PRO A 240 20.35 -10.17 -39.02
C PRO A 240 20.94 -10.99 -37.86
N GLU A 241 20.93 -12.32 -37.95
CA GLU A 241 21.47 -13.25 -36.98
C GLU A 241 23.01 -13.19 -36.87
N GLU A 242 23.73 -12.81 -37.93
CA GLU A 242 25.19 -12.60 -37.90
C GLU A 242 25.61 -11.46 -36.96
N LEU A 243 24.67 -10.56 -36.63
CA LEU A 243 24.90 -9.42 -35.73
C LEU A 243 24.73 -9.79 -34.25
N PHE A 244 24.35 -11.03 -33.93
CA PHE A 244 24.12 -11.49 -32.56
C PHE A 244 25.43 -11.95 -31.90
N THR A 245 26.40 -11.04 -31.72
CA THR A 245 27.74 -11.38 -31.20
C THR A 245 27.98 -10.96 -29.73
N GLY A 246 28.72 -11.80 -28.99
CA GLY A 246 29.55 -11.48 -27.81
C GLY A 246 28.87 -11.08 -26.47
N GLN A 247 27.70 -10.46 -26.49
CA GLN A 247 26.98 -10.04 -25.28
C GLN A 247 25.83 -10.98 -24.88
N TRP A 248 25.47 -11.93 -25.75
CA TRP A 248 24.29 -12.80 -25.60
C TRP A 248 24.58 -14.29 -25.43
N GLN A 249 25.84 -14.70 -25.45
CA GLN A 249 26.21 -15.98 -24.85
C GLN A 249 26.01 -15.83 -23.35
N ASN A 250 25.06 -16.57 -22.77
CA ASN A 250 24.73 -16.67 -21.35
C ASN A 250 25.90 -16.33 -20.43
N ARG A 251 26.11 -15.03 -20.16
CA ARG A 251 27.17 -14.64 -19.23
C ARG A 251 26.65 -14.98 -17.86
N PRO A 252 27.41 -15.75 -17.07
CA PRO A 252 27.01 -16.05 -15.70
C PRO A 252 26.69 -14.73 -14.99
N SER A 253 25.42 -14.56 -14.66
CA SER A 253 24.93 -13.45 -13.89
C SER A 253 25.35 -13.69 -12.45
N VAL A 254 25.62 -12.61 -11.71
CA VAL A 254 25.77 -12.68 -10.24
C VAL A 254 24.54 -13.31 -9.57
N LEU A 255 23.39 -13.35 -10.24
CA LEU A 255 22.18 -14.03 -9.76
C LEU A 255 22.24 -15.57 -9.92
N ASP A 256 23.05 -16.09 -10.85
CA ASP A 256 23.02 -17.52 -11.22
C ASP A 256 23.44 -18.43 -10.07
N GLU A 257 24.38 -17.98 -9.24
CA GLU A 257 24.80 -18.67 -8.01
C GLU A 257 23.67 -18.76 -6.96
N TYR A 258 22.74 -17.80 -6.97
CA TYR A 258 21.62 -17.73 -6.04
C TYR A 258 20.31 -18.28 -6.62
N LYS A 259 20.28 -18.64 -7.91
CA LYS A 259 19.09 -19.23 -8.54
C LYS A 259 18.60 -20.51 -7.84
N PRO A 260 19.46 -21.46 -7.43
CA PRO A 260 19.02 -22.64 -6.70
C PRO A 260 18.29 -22.28 -5.41
N TYR A 261 18.87 -21.39 -4.59
CA TYR A 261 18.23 -20.92 -3.35
C TYR A 261 16.90 -20.20 -3.61
N LEU A 262 16.83 -19.34 -4.63
CA LEU A 262 15.60 -18.65 -5.01
C LEU A 262 14.54 -19.63 -5.53
N ASP A 263 14.95 -20.71 -6.19
CA ASP A 263 14.08 -21.75 -6.69
C ASP A 263 13.54 -22.63 -5.56
N ASP A 264 14.38 -22.98 -4.60
CA ASP A 264 13.99 -23.68 -3.37
C ASP A 264 13.00 -22.84 -2.58
N GLN A 265 13.30 -21.55 -2.35
CA GLN A 265 12.37 -20.64 -1.67
C GLN A 265 11.05 -20.41 -2.42
N TRP A 266 11.11 -20.36 -3.76
CA TRP A 266 9.91 -20.32 -4.60
C TRP A 266 9.10 -21.62 -4.46
N ASN A 267 9.79 -22.76 -4.44
CA ASN A 267 9.24 -24.09 -4.18
C ASN A 267 8.85 -24.31 -2.71
N GLU A 268 9.22 -23.42 -1.79
CA GLU A 268 8.77 -23.28 -0.39
C GLU A 268 7.68 -22.22 -0.19
N GLY A 269 7.34 -21.50 -1.28
CA GLY A 269 6.10 -20.73 -1.42
C GLY A 269 6.29 -19.25 -1.08
N CYS A 270 7.54 -18.88 -0.78
CA CYS A 270 8.00 -17.50 -0.71
C CYS A 270 7.99 -16.91 -2.12
N THR A 271 6.91 -16.22 -2.46
CA THR A 271 6.76 -15.54 -3.77
C THR A 271 7.05 -14.04 -3.69
N ASN A 272 7.43 -13.53 -2.52
CA ASN A 272 7.75 -12.12 -2.32
C ASN A 272 9.20 -11.84 -2.75
N ALA A 273 9.37 -11.16 -3.88
CA ALA A 273 10.67 -10.83 -4.44
C ALA A 273 11.53 -9.92 -3.55
N TRP A 274 10.89 -9.08 -2.71
CA TRP A 274 11.61 -8.18 -1.80
C TRP A 274 12.24 -8.99 -0.65
N LYS A 275 11.44 -9.86 -0.01
CA LYS A 275 11.90 -10.73 1.07
C LYS A 275 13.06 -11.63 0.62
N LEU A 276 12.94 -12.23 -0.56
CA LEU A 276 14.00 -13.07 -1.13
C LEU A 276 15.27 -12.29 -1.47
N TRP A 277 15.13 -11.03 -1.90
CA TRP A 277 16.30 -10.17 -2.11
C TRP A 277 16.98 -9.80 -0.78
N GLU A 278 16.21 -9.48 0.27
CA GLU A 278 16.75 -9.23 1.61
C GLU A 278 17.44 -10.47 2.21
N GLU A 279 16.97 -11.68 1.91
CA GLU A 279 17.57 -12.93 2.40
C GLU A 279 18.90 -13.27 1.72
N ILE A 280 19.05 -12.99 0.41
CA ILE A 280 20.30 -13.30 -0.31
C ILE A 280 21.39 -12.24 -0.17
N VAL A 281 21.05 -11.01 0.21
CA VAL A 281 22.03 -9.92 0.42
C VAL A 281 23.05 -10.28 1.52
N PRO A 282 22.64 -10.77 2.72
CA PRO A 282 23.55 -11.29 3.73
C PRO A 282 24.36 -12.52 3.28
N LEU A 283 23.85 -13.31 2.33
CA LEU A 283 24.55 -14.45 1.71
C LEU A 283 25.59 -14.02 0.65
N GLY A 284 25.88 -12.72 0.56
CA GLY A 284 26.92 -12.16 -0.32
C GLY A 284 26.40 -11.64 -1.66
N TYR A 285 25.09 -11.60 -1.90
CA TYR A 285 24.54 -11.13 -3.17
C TYR A 285 24.78 -9.62 -3.38
N LYS A 286 25.55 -9.29 -4.43
CA LYS A 286 25.88 -7.90 -4.81
C LYS A 286 25.03 -7.35 -5.95
N GLY A 287 23.99 -8.08 -6.38
CA GLY A 287 23.13 -7.67 -7.49
C GLY A 287 21.94 -6.79 -7.06
N SER A 288 21.22 -6.25 -8.05
CA SER A 288 20.08 -5.37 -7.79
C SER A 288 18.77 -6.15 -7.56
N TYR A 289 17.90 -5.59 -6.72
CA TYR A 289 16.52 -6.08 -6.51
C TYR A 289 15.77 -6.33 -7.83
N GLN A 290 15.95 -5.47 -8.83
CA GLN A 290 15.29 -5.61 -10.13
C GLN A 290 15.65 -6.92 -10.85
N ARG A 291 16.86 -7.46 -10.65
CA ARG A 291 17.26 -8.77 -11.23
C ARG A 291 16.51 -9.92 -10.57
N VAL A 292 16.42 -9.92 -9.24
CA VAL A 292 15.63 -10.91 -8.48
C VAL A 292 14.15 -10.82 -8.88
N ARG A 293 13.61 -9.60 -8.97
CA ARG A 293 12.23 -9.35 -9.39
C ARG A 293 11.96 -9.85 -10.81
N ALA A 294 12.87 -9.61 -11.76
CA ALA A 294 12.74 -10.06 -13.14
C ALA A 294 12.77 -11.58 -13.24
N TYR A 295 13.71 -12.24 -12.54
CA TYR A 295 13.81 -13.70 -12.48
C TYR A 295 12.54 -14.36 -11.93
N LEU A 296 11.99 -13.82 -10.82
CA LEU A 296 10.74 -14.31 -10.25
C LEU A 296 9.51 -13.91 -11.06
N HIS A 297 9.58 -12.86 -11.87
CA HIS A 297 8.50 -12.49 -12.80
C HIS A 297 8.41 -13.50 -13.94
N GLU A 298 9.54 -13.90 -14.52
CA GLU A 298 9.61 -14.94 -15.55
C GLU A 298 8.91 -16.22 -15.07
N LYS A 299 9.21 -16.69 -13.84
CA LYS A 299 8.54 -17.85 -13.23
C LYS A 299 7.03 -17.69 -13.01
N ARG A 300 6.51 -16.47 -12.92
CA ARG A 300 5.05 -16.21 -12.83
C ARG A 300 4.38 -16.27 -14.19
N THR A 301 5.10 -15.89 -15.23
CA THR A 301 4.60 -15.78 -16.61
C THR A 301 4.90 -17.02 -17.45
N SER A 302 5.80 -17.90 -17.00
CA SER A 302 6.02 -19.21 -17.64
C SER A 302 4.71 -20.00 -17.64
N PRO A 303 4.30 -20.55 -18.79
CA PRO A 303 3.11 -21.37 -18.89
C PRO A 303 3.34 -22.68 -18.12
N ARG A 304 2.94 -22.71 -16.85
CA ARG A 304 2.74 -23.98 -16.12
C ARG A 304 1.28 -24.40 -16.30
N PRO A 305 0.99 -25.72 -16.35
CA PRO A 305 -0.39 -26.20 -16.28
C PRO A 305 -1.06 -25.57 -15.05
N VAL A 306 -2.31 -25.14 -15.22
CA VAL A 306 -3.08 -24.43 -14.20
C VAL A 306 -3.38 -25.40 -13.05
N THR A 307 -2.43 -25.57 -12.14
CA THR A 307 -2.70 -26.08 -10.80
C THR A 307 -3.37 -24.96 -10.03
N ALA A 308 -4.49 -25.27 -9.37
CA ALA A 308 -5.21 -24.31 -8.55
C ALA A 308 -4.22 -23.68 -7.56
N ARG A 309 -4.08 -22.35 -7.60
CA ARG A 309 -3.17 -21.65 -6.68
C ARG A 309 -3.64 -21.93 -5.26
N PRO A 310 -2.74 -22.28 -4.32
CA PRO A 310 -3.13 -22.46 -2.94
C PRO A 310 -3.73 -21.15 -2.40
N PRO A 311 -4.75 -21.23 -1.53
CA PRO A 311 -5.41 -20.07 -0.96
C PRO A 311 -4.40 -19.12 -0.30
N SER A 312 -4.72 -17.83 -0.26
CA SER A 312 -3.86 -16.86 0.42
C SER A 312 -3.86 -17.10 1.93
N SER A 313 -2.81 -16.63 2.62
CA SER A 313 -2.74 -16.72 4.09
C SER A 313 -3.95 -16.09 4.75
N ARG A 314 -4.43 -14.96 4.20
CA ARG A 314 -5.66 -14.30 4.65
C ARG A 314 -6.91 -15.14 4.45
N VAL A 315 -7.04 -15.85 3.32
CA VAL A 315 -8.20 -16.71 3.05
C VAL A 315 -8.25 -17.85 4.05
N VAL A 316 -7.12 -18.53 4.27
CA VAL A 316 -7.04 -19.64 5.24
C VAL A 316 -7.22 -19.14 6.67
N ALA A 317 -6.61 -18.01 7.04
CA ALA A 317 -6.86 -17.38 8.34
C ALA A 317 -8.35 -17.08 8.54
N GLY A 318 -9.03 -16.60 7.49
CA GLY A 318 -10.47 -16.38 7.49
C GLY A 318 -11.30 -17.66 7.63
N TRP A 319 -10.77 -18.85 7.31
CA TRP A 319 -11.44 -20.12 7.59
C TRP A 319 -11.26 -20.55 9.05
N ILE A 320 -10.08 -20.30 9.63
CA ILE A 320 -9.76 -20.66 11.02
C ILE A 320 -10.55 -19.78 12.01
N LEU A 321 -10.81 -18.52 11.65
CA LEU A 321 -11.44 -17.52 12.52
C LEU A 321 -12.98 -17.44 12.38
N ARG A 322 -13.59 -18.31 11.57
CA ARG A 322 -15.06 -18.43 11.43
C ARG A 322 -15.58 -19.54 12.32
#